data_AF-A0A6V8D0G1-F1
#
_entry.id   AF-A0A6V8D0G1-F1
#
_cell.length_a   1.000
_cell.length_b   1.000
_cell.length_c   1.000
_cell.angle_alpha   90.00
_cell.angle_beta   90.00
_cell.angle_gamma   90.00
#
_symmetry.space_group_name_H-M   'P 1'
#
loop_
_entity.id
_entity.type
_entity.pdbx_description
1 polymer ?
#
loop_
_entity_poly.entity_id
_entity_poly.type
_entity_poly.pdbx_seq_one_letter_code
_entity_poly.pdbx_strand_id
1 'polypeptide(L)'
;MSENLTPQSKRGSVISSKINRTLNDNCFLMGILNLTPDSFFSESRVNGVENAIVKAKLMIEQGATWIDIGGESTRPGAEPVTIDEEISRVIPVLSKLRELHPETMISVDTRNHQVARRALENGADMINDVSGLRSNEMIELVVEYGCAICIMHMQGEPSSMQTNPNYENVVDEVTDYLENKAQLLL
;
A
#
# COMPACT_ATOMS: atom_id res chain seq x y z
N MET A 1 -26.26 -14.31 -19.87
CA MET A 1 -25.03 -14.88 -20.47
C MET A 1 -23.89 -14.47 -19.56
N SER A 2 -23.32 -15.42 -18.82
CA SER A 2 -22.21 -15.14 -17.90
C SER A 2 -20.92 -14.98 -18.69
N GLU A 3 -20.44 -13.75 -18.84
CA GLU A 3 -19.09 -13.53 -19.36
C GLU A 3 -18.08 -14.11 -18.36
N ASN A 4 -17.30 -15.09 -18.80
CA ASN A 4 -16.22 -15.66 -18.00
C ASN A 4 -15.08 -14.65 -17.93
N LEU A 5 -15.17 -13.74 -16.97
CA LEU A 5 -14.11 -12.81 -16.62
C LEU A 5 -12.83 -13.58 -16.22
N THR A 6 -11.67 -13.12 -16.72
CA THR A 6 -10.35 -13.60 -16.31
C THR A 6 -10.14 -13.43 -14.80
N PRO A 7 -9.25 -14.19 -14.14
CA PRO A 7 -8.95 -14.00 -12.71
C PRO A 7 -8.57 -12.55 -12.37
N GLN A 8 -7.86 -11.87 -13.27
CA GLN A 8 -7.42 -10.49 -13.10
C GLN A 8 -8.57 -9.48 -13.25
N SER A 9 -9.49 -9.69 -14.20
CA SER A 9 -10.69 -8.84 -14.33
C SER A 9 -11.70 -9.05 -13.20
N LYS A 10 -11.86 -10.29 -12.70
CA LYS A 10 -12.62 -10.56 -11.47
C LYS A 10 -12.00 -9.82 -10.29
N ARG A 11 -10.68 -9.88 -10.14
CA ARG A 11 -9.95 -9.18 -9.08
C ARG A 11 -10.11 -7.66 -9.18
N GLY A 12 -10.02 -7.08 -10.38
CA GLY A 12 -10.26 -5.66 -10.61
C GLY A 12 -11.68 -5.22 -10.20
N SER A 13 -12.71 -6.02 -10.49
CA SER A 13 -14.09 -5.71 -10.05
C SER A 13 -14.25 -5.72 -8.52
N VAL A 14 -13.59 -6.67 -7.83
CA VAL A 14 -13.58 -6.74 -6.36
C VAL A 14 -12.87 -5.52 -5.79
N ILE A 15 -11.66 -5.20 -6.28
CA ILE A 15 -10.90 -4.00 -5.87
C ILE A 15 -11.75 -2.73 -6.05
N SER A 16 -12.36 -2.56 -7.22
CA SER A 16 -13.21 -1.41 -7.53
C SER A 16 -14.35 -1.25 -6.51
N SER A 17 -15.03 -2.34 -6.15
CA SER A 17 -16.10 -2.33 -5.13
C SER A 17 -15.63 -2.00 -3.71
N LYS A 18 -14.32 -2.08 -3.45
CA LYS A 18 -13.68 -1.85 -2.15
C LYS A 18 -12.95 -0.50 -2.06
N ILE A 19 -13.02 0.30 -3.13
CA ILE A 19 -12.45 1.66 -3.21
C ILE A 19 -13.55 2.66 -3.52
N ASN A 20 -14.43 2.33 -4.47
CA ASN A 20 -15.54 3.19 -4.83
C ASN A 20 -16.61 3.17 -3.75
N ARG A 21 -17.03 4.36 -3.34
CA ARG A 21 -18.11 4.57 -2.38
C ARG A 21 -19.02 5.69 -2.85
N THR A 22 -20.27 5.62 -2.44
CA THR A 22 -21.23 6.72 -2.51
C THR A 22 -21.24 7.48 -1.19
N LEU A 23 -21.93 8.63 -1.15
CA LEU A 23 -22.08 9.44 0.05
C LEU A 23 -22.86 8.73 1.18
N ASN A 24 -23.66 7.71 0.84
CA ASN A 24 -24.47 6.95 1.80
C ASN A 24 -23.75 5.71 2.33
N ASP A 25 -22.62 5.32 1.75
CA ASP A 25 -21.85 4.17 2.20
C ASP A 25 -21.02 4.51 3.43
N ASN A 26 -20.76 3.52 4.28
CA ASN A 26 -19.82 3.66 5.40
C ASN A 26 -18.39 3.88 4.88
N CYS A 27 -17.55 4.51 5.71
CA CYS A 27 -16.13 4.60 5.40
C CYS A 27 -15.47 3.22 5.43
N PHE A 28 -14.62 2.96 4.44
CA PHE A 28 -13.65 1.87 4.54
C PHE A 28 -12.59 2.25 5.56
N LEU A 29 -12.23 1.29 6.41
CA LEU A 29 -11.20 1.45 7.43
C LEU A 29 -9.94 0.71 6.97
N MET A 30 -8.80 1.40 7.04
CA MET A 30 -7.48 0.86 6.73
C MET A 30 -6.67 0.74 8.02
N GLY A 31 -6.37 -0.48 8.42
CA GLY A 31 -5.50 -0.77 9.58
C GLY A 31 -4.03 -0.67 9.18
N ILE A 32 -3.27 0.16 9.87
CA ILE A 32 -1.84 0.38 9.58
C ILE A 32 -1.00 -0.67 10.33
N LEU A 33 -0.36 -1.57 9.58
CA LEU A 33 0.50 -2.63 10.09
C LEU A 33 1.97 -2.33 9.77
N ASN A 34 2.61 -1.57 10.66
CA ASN A 34 4.04 -1.26 10.55
C ASN A 34 4.92 -2.42 11.05
N LEU A 35 5.83 -2.88 10.20
CA LEU A 35 6.79 -3.94 10.51
C LEU A 35 8.13 -3.33 10.96
N THR A 36 8.17 -2.89 12.22
CA THR A 36 9.33 -2.17 12.79
C THR A 36 10.57 -3.08 12.98
N PRO A 37 11.80 -2.54 12.84
CA PRO A 37 13.05 -3.31 12.90
C PRO A 37 13.21 -4.19 14.13
N ASP A 38 12.79 -3.70 15.31
CA ASP A 38 12.93 -4.37 16.60
C ASP A 38 12.30 -5.77 16.64
N SER A 39 11.33 -6.02 15.75
CA SER A 39 10.58 -7.28 15.68
C SER A 39 11.12 -8.28 14.64
N PHE A 40 12.07 -7.88 13.79
CA PHE A 40 12.46 -8.64 12.59
C PHE A 40 13.96 -8.97 12.48
N PHE A 41 14.70 -8.90 13.59
CA PHE A 41 16.04 -9.48 13.69
C PHE A 41 16.02 -10.98 13.34
N SER A 42 17.14 -11.49 12.79
CA SER A 42 17.23 -12.83 12.19
C SER A 42 16.73 -13.97 13.09
N GLU A 43 16.97 -13.88 14.41
CA GLU A 43 16.57 -14.90 15.38
C GLU A 43 15.10 -14.80 15.83
N SER A 44 14.42 -13.67 15.57
CA SER A 44 13.05 -13.40 16.02
C SER A 44 12.02 -13.27 14.90
N ARG A 45 12.43 -13.43 13.63
CA ARG A 45 11.56 -13.20 12.45
C ARG A 45 10.25 -14.00 12.46
N VAL A 46 10.28 -15.26 12.91
CA VAL A 46 9.05 -16.08 13.04
C VAL A 46 8.09 -15.46 14.05
N ASN A 47 8.61 -15.00 15.20
CA ASN A 47 7.81 -14.28 16.19
C ASN A 47 7.31 -12.94 15.65
N GLY A 48 8.11 -12.25 14.83
CA GLY A 48 7.71 -11.02 14.13
C GLY A 48 6.50 -11.21 13.22
N VAL A 49 6.49 -12.29 12.42
CA VAL A 49 5.36 -12.61 11.53
C VAL A 49 4.11 -12.94 12.33
N GLU A 50 4.18 -13.86 13.30
CA GLU A 50 3.00 -14.26 14.09
C GLU A 50 2.42 -13.06 14.87
N ASN A 51 3.28 -12.22 15.46
CA ASN A 51 2.83 -11.01 16.14
C ASN A 51 2.14 -10.02 15.17
N ALA A 52 2.66 -9.88 13.95
CA ALA A 52 2.03 -9.04 12.93
C ALA A 52 0.65 -9.57 12.53
N ILE A 53 0.52 -10.90 12.38
CA ILE A 53 -0.76 -11.54 12.07
C ILE A 53 -1.78 -11.36 13.20
N VAL A 54 -1.36 -11.48 14.47
CA VAL A 54 -2.25 -11.22 15.62
C VAL A 54 -2.77 -9.78 15.59
N LYS A 55 -1.91 -8.81 15.30
CA LYS A 55 -2.32 -7.40 15.17
C LYS A 55 -3.28 -7.18 13.99
N ALA A 56 -2.98 -7.76 12.83
CA ALA A 56 -3.84 -7.66 11.65
C ALA A 56 -5.23 -8.27 11.91
N LYS A 57 -5.29 -9.42 12.58
CA LYS A 57 -6.55 -10.05 13.00
C LYS A 57 -7.39 -9.14 13.88
N LEU A 58 -6.77 -8.53 14.90
CA LEU A 58 -7.45 -7.59 15.77
C LEU A 58 -8.00 -6.38 15.00
N MET A 59 -7.25 -5.84 14.04
CA MET A 59 -7.72 -4.74 13.19
C MET A 59 -8.95 -5.16 12.36
N ILE A 60 -8.91 -6.36 11.77
CA ILE A 60 -10.03 -6.91 11.00
C ILE A 60 -11.27 -7.10 11.90
N GLU A 61 -11.10 -7.66 13.09
CA GLU A 61 -12.17 -7.81 14.10
C GLU A 61 -12.77 -6.48 14.54
N GLN A 62 -11.96 -5.41 14.53
CA GLN A 62 -12.40 -4.03 14.81
C GLN A 62 -13.01 -3.31 13.60
N GLY A 63 -13.13 -3.99 12.45
CA GLY A 63 -13.81 -3.49 11.26
C GLY A 63 -12.88 -2.95 10.16
N ALA A 64 -11.57 -3.17 10.25
CA ALA A 64 -10.67 -2.84 9.15
C ALA A 64 -10.98 -3.70 7.92
N THR A 65 -11.36 -3.03 6.83
CA THR A 65 -11.59 -3.65 5.51
C THR A 65 -10.31 -3.77 4.69
N TRP A 66 -9.35 -2.90 4.98
CA TRP A 66 -8.02 -2.87 4.38
C TRP A 66 -6.97 -3.02 5.48
N ILE A 67 -5.87 -3.72 5.17
CA ILE A 67 -4.65 -3.72 5.97
C ILE A 67 -3.52 -3.14 5.13
N ASP A 68 -2.88 -2.09 5.61
CA ASP A 68 -1.74 -1.44 4.94
C ASP A 68 -0.44 -1.87 5.62
N ILE A 69 0.38 -2.61 4.89
CA ILE A 69 1.61 -3.21 5.41
C ILE A 69 2.80 -2.35 4.99
N GLY A 70 3.52 -1.80 5.97
CA GLY A 70 4.73 -0.99 5.75
C GLY A 70 5.98 -1.68 6.28
N GLY A 71 6.99 -1.88 5.43
CA GLY A 71 8.29 -2.48 5.79
C GLY A 71 9.40 -1.47 6.10
N GLU A 72 9.27 -0.25 5.59
CA GLU A 72 10.15 0.90 5.80
C GLU A 72 9.43 1.95 6.65
N SER A 73 10.14 2.60 7.59
CA SER A 73 9.59 3.72 8.34
C SER A 73 9.76 5.00 7.55
N THR A 74 8.67 5.69 7.23
CA THR A 74 8.67 7.02 6.60
C THR A 74 8.81 8.18 7.60
N ARG A 75 9.01 7.88 8.89
CA ARG A 75 9.18 8.91 9.94
C ARG A 75 10.48 9.72 9.72
N PRO A 76 10.48 11.04 10.02
CA PRO A 76 11.69 11.85 9.95
C PRO A 76 12.83 11.25 10.81
N GLY A 77 14.01 11.09 10.19
CA GLY A 77 15.21 10.54 10.84
C GLY A 77 15.28 9.02 10.90
N ALA A 78 14.35 8.29 10.27
CA ALA A 78 14.51 6.84 10.10
C ALA A 78 15.59 6.54 9.05
N GLU A 79 16.46 5.58 9.34
CA GLU A 79 17.42 5.08 8.36
C GLU A 79 16.70 4.26 7.28
N PRO A 80 16.99 4.48 5.99
CA PRO A 80 16.45 3.68 4.92
C PRO A 80 16.84 2.21 5.09
N VAL A 81 15.91 1.31 4.78
CA VAL A 81 16.20 -0.14 4.71
C VAL A 81 16.56 -0.52 3.28
N THR A 82 17.32 -1.60 3.12
CA THR A 82 17.58 -2.14 1.78
C THR A 82 16.30 -2.75 1.19
N ILE A 83 16.20 -2.80 -0.14
CA ILE A 83 15.06 -3.44 -0.83
C ILE A 83 14.88 -4.89 -0.36
N ASP A 84 15.97 -5.65 -0.26
CA ASP A 84 15.92 -7.04 0.20
C ASP A 84 15.42 -7.15 1.65
N GLU A 85 15.81 -6.20 2.50
CA GLU A 85 15.33 -6.15 3.88
C GLU A 85 13.83 -5.83 3.93
N GLU A 86 13.36 -4.84 3.19
CA GLU A 86 11.94 -4.48 3.10
C GLU A 86 11.10 -5.66 2.60
N ILE A 87 11.53 -6.33 1.51
CA ILE A 87 10.91 -7.56 1.00
C ILE A 87 10.86 -8.63 2.09
N SER A 88 11.96 -8.85 2.81
CA SER A 88 12.05 -9.89 3.83
C SER A 88 11.15 -9.65 5.04
N ARG A 89 10.74 -8.40 5.29
CA ARG A 89 9.77 -8.01 6.31
C ARG A 89 8.34 -8.17 5.78
N VAL A 90 8.04 -7.58 4.62
CA VAL A 90 6.68 -7.45 4.09
C VAL A 90 6.12 -8.79 3.60
N ILE A 91 6.86 -9.51 2.75
CA ILE A 91 6.31 -10.65 2.01
C ILE A 91 5.84 -11.79 2.92
N PRO A 92 6.58 -12.24 3.94
CA PRO A 92 6.11 -13.32 4.80
C PRO A 92 4.80 -12.97 5.54
N VAL A 93 4.64 -11.72 5.99
CA VAL A 93 3.42 -11.25 6.66
C VAL A 93 2.26 -11.17 5.67
N LEU A 94 2.49 -10.60 4.49
CA LEU A 94 1.49 -10.46 3.44
C LEU A 94 0.97 -11.82 2.99
N SER A 95 1.85 -12.76 2.64
CA SER A 95 1.47 -14.09 2.16
C SER A 95 0.66 -14.84 3.22
N LYS A 96 1.07 -14.74 4.50
CA LYS A 96 0.35 -15.39 5.60
C LYS A 96 -1.00 -14.73 5.88
N LEU A 97 -1.08 -13.41 5.81
CA LEU A 97 -2.34 -12.68 5.97
C LEU A 97 -3.33 -13.03 4.86
N ARG A 98 -2.88 -13.09 3.60
CA ARG A 98 -3.70 -13.48 2.45
C ARG A 98 -4.23 -14.91 2.58
N GLU A 99 -3.39 -15.85 3.05
CA GLU A 99 -3.79 -17.24 3.30
C GLU A 99 -4.92 -17.33 4.35
N LEU A 100 -4.76 -16.60 5.46
CA LEU A 100 -5.69 -16.66 6.60
C LEU A 100 -6.97 -15.83 6.39
N HIS A 101 -6.89 -14.75 5.61
CA HIS A 101 -7.96 -13.77 5.40
C HIS A 101 -8.09 -13.44 3.90
N PRO A 102 -8.55 -14.38 3.07
CA PRO A 102 -8.60 -14.22 1.62
C PRO A 102 -9.49 -13.06 1.14
N GLU A 103 -10.46 -12.63 1.95
CA GLU A 103 -11.40 -11.55 1.63
C GLU A 103 -10.93 -10.16 2.12
N THR A 104 -9.90 -10.10 2.97
CA THR A 104 -9.36 -8.82 3.45
C THR A 104 -8.56 -8.16 2.34
N MET A 105 -8.78 -6.86 2.11
CA MET A 105 -8.01 -6.13 1.12
C MET A 105 -6.63 -5.79 1.70
N ILE A 106 -5.56 -6.00 0.91
CA ILE A 106 -4.19 -5.76 1.37
C ILE A 106 -3.56 -4.66 0.54
N SER A 107 -3.14 -3.59 1.23
CA SER A 107 -2.29 -2.53 0.71
C SER A 107 -0.86 -2.73 1.17
N VAL A 108 0.12 -2.31 0.35
CA VAL A 108 1.53 -2.22 0.76
C VAL A 108 2.01 -0.79 0.60
N ASP A 109 2.44 -0.21 1.71
CA ASP A 109 3.09 1.11 1.79
C ASP A 109 4.55 0.96 1.37
N THR A 110 4.85 1.35 0.13
CA THR A 110 6.21 1.32 -0.39
C THR A 110 6.37 2.28 -1.57
N ARG A 111 7.56 2.89 -1.65
CA ARG A 111 8.03 3.68 -2.79
C ARG A 111 8.88 2.85 -3.76
N ASN A 112 9.21 1.61 -3.41
CA ASN A 112 10.16 0.77 -4.15
C ASN A 112 9.39 -0.16 -5.10
N HIS A 113 9.50 0.08 -6.41
CA HIS A 113 8.80 -0.73 -7.43
C HIS A 113 9.11 -2.23 -7.34
N GLN A 114 10.31 -2.60 -6.86
CA GLN A 114 10.71 -4.00 -6.66
C GLN A 114 9.94 -4.66 -5.50
N VAL A 115 9.73 -3.92 -4.40
CA VAL A 115 8.92 -4.37 -3.25
C VAL A 115 7.46 -4.48 -3.66
N ALA A 116 6.94 -3.47 -4.36
CA ALA A 116 5.59 -3.46 -4.90
C ALA A 116 5.33 -4.66 -5.82
N ARG A 117 6.27 -4.99 -6.73
CA ARG A 117 6.14 -6.15 -7.62
C ARG A 117 6.01 -7.44 -6.82
N ARG A 118 6.91 -7.66 -5.85
CA ARG A 118 6.85 -8.85 -4.99
C ARG A 118 5.56 -8.90 -4.16
N ALA A 119 5.08 -7.76 -3.68
CA ALA A 119 3.84 -7.69 -2.93
C ALA A 119 2.63 -8.10 -3.79
N LEU A 120 2.54 -7.59 -5.02
CA LEU A 120 1.47 -7.92 -5.97
C LEU A 120 1.50 -9.41 -6.36
N GLU A 121 2.69 -9.96 -6.62
CA GLU A 121 2.90 -11.39 -6.87
C GLU A 121 2.42 -12.28 -5.71
N ASN A 122 2.44 -11.76 -4.46
CA ASN A 122 2.03 -12.48 -3.26
C ASN A 122 0.61 -12.14 -2.80
N GLY A 123 -0.14 -11.31 -3.54
CA GLY A 123 -1.55 -11.06 -3.27
C GLY A 123 -1.87 -9.73 -2.59
N ALA A 124 -1.01 -8.71 -2.70
CA ALA A 124 -1.44 -7.32 -2.50
C ALA A 124 -2.51 -6.94 -3.53
N ASP A 125 -3.43 -6.09 -3.13
CA ASP A 125 -4.51 -5.53 -3.97
C ASP A 125 -4.28 -4.06 -4.31
N MET A 126 -3.56 -3.34 -3.45
CA MET A 126 -3.20 -1.94 -3.63
C MET A 126 -1.73 -1.70 -3.34
N ILE A 127 -1.13 -0.78 -4.07
CA ILE A 127 0.12 -0.12 -3.66
C ILE A 127 -0.22 1.24 -3.08
N ASN A 128 0.34 1.57 -1.92
CA ASN A 128 0.27 2.90 -1.33
C ASN A 128 1.62 3.58 -1.55
N ASP A 129 1.72 4.43 -2.56
CA ASP A 129 2.97 5.09 -2.95
C ASP A 129 2.99 6.52 -2.40
N VAL A 130 3.60 6.66 -1.22
CA VAL A 130 3.80 7.97 -0.55
C VAL A 130 4.66 8.94 -1.36
N SER A 131 5.43 8.45 -2.35
CA SER A 131 6.22 9.31 -3.24
C SER A 131 5.38 9.99 -4.32
N GLY A 132 4.16 9.48 -4.56
CA GLY A 132 3.21 10.05 -5.51
C GLY A 132 3.54 9.70 -6.97
N LEU A 133 3.88 8.44 -7.25
CA LEU A 133 4.20 7.93 -8.59
C LEU A 133 5.31 8.75 -9.27
N ARG A 134 6.43 8.93 -8.57
CA ARG A 134 7.63 9.57 -9.14
C ARG A 134 8.48 8.61 -9.97
N SER A 135 8.33 7.29 -9.77
CA SER A 135 9.04 6.24 -10.52
C SER A 135 8.20 5.78 -11.73
N ASN A 136 8.80 5.79 -12.92
CA ASN A 136 8.18 5.25 -14.13
C ASN A 136 7.95 3.75 -14.01
N GLU A 137 8.86 3.03 -13.34
CA GLU A 137 8.75 1.60 -13.09
C GLU A 137 7.55 1.28 -12.19
N MET A 138 7.21 2.15 -11.24
CA MET A 138 5.99 2.01 -10.43
C MET A 138 4.72 2.22 -11.27
N ILE A 139 4.72 3.21 -12.16
CA ILE A 139 3.60 3.48 -13.08
C ILE A 139 3.35 2.26 -14.00
N GLU A 140 4.41 1.78 -14.66
CA GLU A 140 4.35 0.60 -15.53
C GLU A 140 3.82 -0.63 -14.77
N LEU A 141 4.29 -0.84 -13.54
CA LEU A 141 3.87 -1.95 -12.69
C LEU A 141 2.37 -1.87 -12.33
N VAL A 142 1.88 -0.70 -11.94
CA VAL A 142 0.45 -0.52 -11.58
C VAL A 142 -0.44 -0.82 -12.79
N VAL A 143 -0.07 -0.33 -13.97
CA VAL A 143 -0.78 -0.60 -15.24
C VAL A 143 -0.72 -2.08 -15.62
N GLU A 144 0.45 -2.70 -15.53
CA GLU A 144 0.67 -4.13 -15.82
C GLU A 144 -0.21 -5.04 -14.94
N TYR A 145 -0.28 -4.76 -13.64
CA TYR A 145 -1.02 -5.60 -12.69
C TYR A 145 -2.50 -5.25 -12.59
N GLY A 146 -2.90 -4.04 -12.98
CA GLY A 146 -4.27 -3.54 -12.81
C GLY A 146 -4.69 -3.52 -11.34
N CYS A 147 -3.72 -3.26 -10.44
CA CYS A 147 -3.97 -3.11 -9.02
C CYS A 147 -4.50 -1.71 -8.69
N ALA A 148 -4.98 -1.53 -7.46
CA ALA A 148 -5.24 -0.20 -6.96
C ALA A 148 -3.96 0.55 -6.63
N ILE A 149 -4.02 1.87 -6.65
CA ILE A 149 -2.93 2.75 -6.26
C ILE A 149 -3.48 3.89 -5.41
N CYS A 150 -2.84 4.14 -4.26
CA CYS A 150 -3.01 5.36 -3.49
C CYS A 150 -1.85 6.31 -3.86
N ILE A 151 -2.19 7.43 -4.48
CA ILE A 151 -1.24 8.47 -4.89
C ILE A 151 -1.28 9.58 -3.84
N MET A 152 -0.14 9.86 -3.20
CA MET A 152 -0.03 10.96 -2.25
C MET A 152 0.69 12.16 -2.84
N HIS A 153 0.36 13.35 -2.34
CA HIS A 153 1.08 14.58 -2.63
C HIS A 153 2.06 14.91 -1.50
N MET A 154 3.31 15.21 -1.86
CA MET A 154 4.30 15.78 -0.95
C MET A 154 5.22 16.77 -1.68
N GLN A 155 5.59 17.87 -1.04
CA GLN A 155 6.68 18.75 -1.48
C GLN A 155 8.02 18.18 -1.00
N GLY A 156 9.04 18.16 -1.84
CA GLY A 156 10.37 17.65 -1.47
C GLY A 156 10.39 16.13 -1.24
N GLU A 157 11.11 15.69 -0.21
CA GLU A 157 11.27 14.28 0.19
C GLU A 157 10.63 14.04 1.57
N PRO A 158 10.32 12.79 1.96
CA PRO A 158 9.66 12.52 3.26
C PRO A 158 10.38 13.14 4.47
N SER A 159 11.71 13.24 4.43
CA SER A 159 12.53 13.85 5.48
C SER A 159 12.47 15.38 5.52
N SER A 160 12.10 16.04 4.42
CA SER A 160 12.08 17.50 4.28
C SER A 160 10.70 18.09 4.01
N MET A 161 9.67 17.26 3.75
CA MET A 161 8.33 17.71 3.32
C MET A 161 7.60 18.61 4.33
N GLN A 162 8.02 18.57 5.60
CA GLN A 162 7.48 19.41 6.66
C GLN A 162 8.31 20.69 6.91
N THR A 163 9.41 20.87 6.19
CA THR A 163 10.29 22.02 6.34
C THR A 163 9.78 23.19 5.52
N ASN A 164 8.98 24.04 6.15
CA ASN A 164 8.42 25.27 5.56
C ASN A 164 7.70 25.04 4.21
N PRO A 165 6.73 24.10 4.12
CA PRO A 165 5.96 23.92 2.90
C PRO A 165 5.16 25.20 2.60
N ASN A 166 5.23 25.67 1.36
CA ASN A 166 4.55 26.87 0.93
C ASN A 166 3.77 26.59 -0.34
N TYR A 167 2.54 27.08 -0.38
CA TYR A 167 1.62 26.99 -1.51
C TYR A 167 1.04 28.38 -1.73
N GLU A 168 0.85 28.77 -2.99
CA GLU A 168 0.05 29.94 -3.33
C GLU A 168 -1.44 29.62 -3.19
N ASN A 169 -1.86 28.45 -3.67
CA ASN A 169 -3.17 27.85 -3.42
C ASN A 169 -3.06 26.33 -3.31
N VAL A 170 -3.05 25.84 -2.06
CA VAL A 170 -2.90 24.40 -1.77
C VAL A 170 -3.98 23.53 -2.42
N VAL A 171 -5.21 24.03 -2.60
CA VAL A 171 -6.29 23.23 -3.19
C VAL A 171 -6.04 23.03 -4.66
N ASP A 172 -5.72 24.09 -5.40
CA ASP A 172 -5.49 24.03 -6.84
C ASP A 172 -4.22 23.22 -7.14
N GLU A 173 -3.12 23.54 -6.44
CA GLU A 173 -1.82 22.88 -6.66
C GLU A 173 -1.86 21.37 -6.38
N VAL A 174 -2.51 20.95 -5.30
CA VAL A 174 -2.62 19.52 -4.95
C VAL A 174 -3.59 18.79 -5.88
N THR A 175 -4.72 19.42 -6.23
CA THR A 175 -5.66 18.86 -7.21
C THR A 175 -4.97 18.64 -8.55
N ASP A 176 -4.31 19.67 -9.08
CA ASP A 176 -3.62 19.62 -10.37
C ASP A 176 -2.53 18.54 -10.36
N TYR A 177 -1.75 18.44 -9.27
CA TYR A 177 -0.73 17.39 -9.15
C TYR A 177 -1.35 15.98 -9.22
N LEU A 178 -2.39 15.72 -8.41
CA LEU A 178 -3.00 14.39 -8.32
C LEU A 178 -3.73 14.02 -9.62
N GLU A 179 -4.40 14.97 -10.27
CA GLU A 179 -5.04 14.74 -11.57
C GLU A 179 -4.00 14.42 -12.65
N ASN A 180 -2.91 15.18 -12.73
CA ASN A 180 -1.84 14.92 -13.68
C ASN A 180 -1.20 13.54 -13.45
N LYS A 181 -1.02 13.11 -12.18
CA LYS A 181 -0.50 11.77 -11.87
C LYS A 181 -1.48 10.66 -12.24
N ALA A 182 -2.77 10.85 -11.97
CA ALA A 182 -3.79 9.87 -12.33
C ALA A 182 -3.90 9.68 -13.85
N GLN A 183 -3.70 10.73 -14.65
CA GLN A 183 -3.70 10.66 -16.12
C GLN A 183 -2.59 9.77 -16.69
N LEU A 184 -1.47 9.58 -15.97
CA LEU A 184 -0.39 8.69 -16.42
C LEU A 184 -0.78 7.20 -16.39
N LEU A 185 -1.91 6.86 -15.79
CA LEU A 185 -2.41 5.48 -15.64
C LEU A 185 -3.54 5.13 -16.62
N LEU A 186 -3.95 6.06 -17.48
CA LEU A 186 -5.03 5.92 -18.48
C LEU A 186 -4.46 5.69 -19.89
#